data_AF-A0A654DK53-F1
#
_entry.id   AF-A0A654DK53-F1
#
_cell.length_a   1.000
_cell.length_b   1.000
_cell.length_c   1.000
_cell.angle_alpha   90.00
_cell.angle_beta   90.00
_cell.angle_gamma   90.00
#
_symmetry.space_group_name_H-M   'P 1'
#
loop_
_entity.id
_entity.type
_entity.pdbx_description
1 polymer ?
#
loop_
_entity_poly.entity_id
_entity_poly.type
_entity_poly.pdbx_seq_one_letter_code
_entity_poly.pdbx_strand_id
1 'polypeptide(L)'
;MANQLRRLLKLFGLRMGTARTPGRRAERLAAFHAQRPDLTPLFAPLIAAMEAIEEQLRASNRLLNDPAKADKVCARLMSVPGVGPITALTFTATIEDPHRFARSEDVGAYAGLVPPTQSIGRTRCERTYLQGGRSHVA
;
A
#
# COMPACT_ATOMS: atom_id res chain seq x y z
N MET A 1 12.31 -5.12 -3.81
CA MET A 1 13.24 -5.49 -4.89
C MET A 1 14.54 -4.69 -4.94
N ALA A 2 14.54 -3.34 -4.97
CA ALA A 2 15.78 -2.54 -5.01
C ALA A 2 16.81 -2.83 -3.90
N ASN A 3 16.36 -3.33 -2.74
CA ASN A 3 17.23 -3.76 -1.64
C ASN A 3 17.99 -5.07 -1.93
N GLN A 4 17.39 -6.00 -2.67
CA GLN A 4 18.02 -7.28 -3.03
C GLN A 4 19.14 -7.07 -4.05
N LEU A 5 18.88 -6.31 -5.12
CA LEU A 5 19.89 -5.95 -6.12
C LEU A 5 21.08 -5.25 -5.45
N ARG A 6 20.83 -4.32 -4.53
CA ARG A 6 21.89 -3.64 -3.77
C ARG A 6 22.73 -4.61 -2.92
N ARG A 7 22.08 -5.58 -2.27
CA ARG A 7 22.77 -6.62 -1.47
C ARG A 7 23.64 -7.49 -2.36
N LEU A 8 23.13 -7.93 -3.50
CA LEU A 8 23.88 -8.76 -4.44
C LEU A 8 25.10 -8.03 -4.98
N LEU A 9 24.95 -6.78 -5.42
CA LEU A 9 26.10 -5.99 -5.88
C LEU A 9 27.17 -5.79 -4.80
N LYS A 10 26.75 -5.68 -3.53
CA LYS A 10 27.69 -5.57 -2.40
C LYS A 10 28.57 -6.82 -2.24
N LEU A 11 28.07 -8.01 -2.59
CA LEU A 11 28.87 -9.25 -2.56
C LEU A 11 30.03 -9.21 -3.57
N PHE A 12 29.85 -8.52 -4.69
CA PHE A 12 30.88 -8.32 -5.71
C PHE A 12 31.71 -7.05 -5.48
N GLY A 13 31.69 -6.49 -4.26
CA GLY A 13 32.45 -5.29 -3.88
C GLY A 13 31.88 -3.98 -4.40
N LEU A 14 30.71 -4.00 -5.06
CA LEU A 14 30.16 -2.86 -5.77
C LEU A 14 29.07 -2.19 -4.95
N ARG A 15 29.26 -0.91 -4.63
CA ARG A 15 28.33 -0.16 -3.80
C ARG A 15 27.30 0.55 -4.66
N MET A 16 26.09 0.03 -4.68
CA MET A 16 24.93 0.85 -4.99
C MET A 16 24.53 1.67 -3.72
N GLY A 17 25.05 2.89 -3.54
CA GLY A 17 24.45 3.95 -2.72
C GLY A 17 22.94 4.20 -3.00
N THR A 18 22.34 5.23 -2.40
CA THR A 18 20.89 5.47 -2.38
C THR A 18 20.28 5.88 -3.72
N ALA A 19 20.20 4.95 -4.67
CA ALA A 19 19.41 5.08 -5.90
C ALA A 19 17.96 4.65 -5.66
N ARG A 20 17.17 5.50 -4.98
CA ARG A 20 15.73 5.25 -4.77
C ARG A 20 14.90 5.53 -6.01
N THR A 21 15.31 6.48 -6.84
CA THR A 21 14.60 6.84 -8.08
C THR A 21 15.06 5.97 -9.26
N PRO A 22 14.17 5.70 -10.24
CA PRO A 22 14.51 4.91 -11.42
C PRO A 22 15.71 5.48 -12.20
N GLY A 23 15.75 6.80 -12.43
CA GLY A 23 16.85 7.46 -13.15
C GLY A 23 18.21 7.29 -12.46
N ARG A 24 18.29 7.56 -11.15
CA ARG A 24 19.53 7.32 -10.39
C ARG A 24 19.93 5.85 -10.32
N ARG A 25 18.98 4.92 -10.49
CA ARG A 25 19.29 3.49 -10.51
C ARG A 25 19.92 3.11 -11.85
N ALA A 26 19.35 3.57 -12.96
CA ALA A 26 19.88 3.37 -14.30
C ALA A 26 21.31 3.93 -14.44
N GLU A 27 21.53 5.18 -14.00
CA GLU A 27 22.87 5.81 -14.00
C GLU A 27 23.91 4.97 -13.26
N ARG A 28 23.53 4.44 -12.09
CA ARG A 28 24.47 3.72 -11.23
C ARG A 28 24.68 2.29 -11.67
N LEU A 29 23.69 1.72 -12.36
CA LEU A 29 23.84 0.45 -13.04
C LEU A 29 24.75 0.59 -14.28
N ALA A 30 24.63 1.68 -15.04
CA ALA A 30 25.56 1.97 -16.14
C ALA A 30 27.00 2.14 -15.64
N ALA A 31 27.21 2.87 -14.54
CA ALA A 31 28.52 2.98 -13.90
C ALA A 31 29.07 1.64 -13.37
N PHE A 32 28.18 0.72 -12.97
CA PHE A 32 28.54 -0.65 -12.60
C PHE A 32 29.01 -1.46 -13.82
N HIS A 33 28.25 -1.42 -14.91
CA HIS A 33 28.60 -2.13 -16.15
C HIS A 33 29.95 -1.66 -16.71
N ALA A 34 30.28 -0.38 -16.56
CA ALA A 34 31.58 0.16 -16.96
C ALA A 34 32.76 -0.37 -16.11
N GLN A 35 32.55 -0.65 -14.81
CA GLN A 35 33.60 -1.15 -13.92
C GLN A 35 33.82 -2.66 -14.04
N ARG A 36 32.74 -3.42 -14.26
CA ARG A 36 32.74 -4.89 -14.30
C ARG A 36 31.85 -5.40 -15.43
N PRO A 37 32.29 -5.29 -16.69
CA PRO A 37 31.52 -5.74 -17.84
C PRO A 37 31.27 -7.26 -17.80
N ASP A 38 32.16 -8.01 -17.17
CA ASP A 38 32.10 -9.47 -16.96
C ASP A 38 30.85 -9.93 -16.19
N LEU A 39 30.34 -9.10 -15.28
CA LEU A 39 29.18 -9.45 -14.43
C LEU A 39 27.84 -8.99 -15.04
N THR A 40 27.87 -8.23 -16.13
CA THR A 40 26.68 -7.75 -16.85
C THR A 40 25.68 -8.85 -17.20
N PRO A 41 26.08 -9.96 -17.88
CA PRO A 41 25.13 -11.00 -18.27
C PRO A 41 24.52 -11.73 -17.08
N LEU A 42 25.21 -11.78 -15.93
CA LEU A 42 24.70 -12.41 -14.71
C LEU A 42 23.52 -11.61 -14.11
N PHE A 43 23.59 -10.28 -14.16
CA PHE A 43 22.59 -9.41 -13.55
C PHE A 43 21.50 -8.94 -14.50
N ALA A 44 21.74 -8.98 -15.81
CA ALA A 44 20.77 -8.54 -16.83
C ALA A 44 19.37 -9.17 -16.66
N PRO A 45 19.21 -10.49 -16.41
CA PRO A 45 17.89 -11.10 -16.21
C PRO A 45 17.17 -10.57 -14.96
N LEU A 46 17.93 -10.34 -13.88
CA LEU A 46 17.38 -9.82 -12.63
C LEU A 46 16.89 -8.37 -12.80
N ILE A 47 17.65 -7.55 -13.52
CA ILE A 47 17.30 -6.16 -13.81
C ILE A 47 16.04 -6.12 -14.68
N ALA A 48 16.00 -6.91 -15.75
CA ALA A 48 14.83 -6.99 -16.63
C ALA A 48 13.56 -7.44 -15.89
N ALA A 49 13.66 -8.46 -15.02
CA ALA A 49 12.54 -8.90 -14.20
C ALA A 49 12.06 -7.81 -13.24
N MET A 50 12.99 -7.06 -12.63
CA MET A 50 12.64 -5.93 -11.77
C MET A 50 11.92 -4.82 -12.53
N GLU A 51 12.38 -4.47 -13.73
CA GLU A 51 11.76 -3.45 -14.57
C GLU A 51 10.36 -3.88 -15.01
N ALA A 52 10.17 -5.14 -15.39
CA ALA A 52 8.86 -5.69 -15.74
C ALA A 52 7.88 -5.59 -14.57
N ILE A 53 8.30 -5.98 -13.36
CA ILE A 53 7.44 -5.88 -12.15
C ILE A 53 7.10 -4.42 -11.84
N GLU A 54 8.08 -3.51 -11.94
CA GLU A 54 7.83 -2.08 -11.71
C GLU A 54 6.85 -1.50 -12.74
N GLU A 55 6.91 -1.94 -13.99
CA GLU A 55 5.95 -1.50 -15.01
C GLU A 55 4.55 -2.07 -14.77
N GLN A 56 4.43 -3.35 -14.43
CA GLN A 56 3.13 -3.93 -14.05
C GLN A 56 2.52 -3.20 -12.85
N LEU A 57 3.34 -2.87 -11.83
CA LEU A 57 2.88 -2.11 -10.69
C LEU A 57 2.40 -0.70 -11.08
N ARG A 58 3.08 -0.03 -12.01
CA ARG A 58 2.63 1.27 -12.54
C ARG A 58 1.31 1.13 -13.29
N ALA A 59 1.17 0.10 -14.13
CA ALA A 59 -0.06 -0.16 -14.87
C ALA A 59 -1.24 -0.42 -13.91
N SER A 60 -1.07 -1.28 -12.91
CA SER A 60 -2.09 -1.53 -11.88
C SER A 60 -2.44 -0.26 -11.11
N ASN A 61 -1.45 0.56 -10.74
CA ASN A 61 -1.72 1.84 -10.08
C ASN A 61 -2.51 2.81 -10.95
N ARG A 62 -2.28 2.86 -12.27
CA ARG A 62 -3.09 3.69 -13.19
C ARG A 62 -4.55 3.23 -13.20
N LEU A 63 -4.78 1.92 -13.27
CA LEU A 63 -6.14 1.34 -13.23
C LEU A 63 -6.90 1.68 -11.94
N LEU A 64 -6.22 1.90 -10.82
CA LEU A 64 -6.83 2.33 -9.56
C LEU A 64 -6.98 3.85 -9.47
N ASN A 65 -6.02 4.61 -10.00
CA ASN A 65 -6.01 6.07 -9.90
C ASN A 65 -7.12 6.73 -10.72
N ASP A 66 -7.40 6.20 -11.91
CA ASP A 66 -8.39 6.78 -12.82
C ASP A 66 -9.81 6.73 -12.23
N PRO A 67 -10.31 5.59 -11.71
CA PRO A 67 -11.61 5.56 -11.03
C PRO A 67 -11.60 6.34 -9.71
N ALA A 68 -10.49 6.33 -8.95
CA ALA A 68 -10.38 7.10 -7.70
C ALA A 68 -10.51 8.62 -7.92
N LYS A 69 -10.05 9.14 -9.06
CA LYS A 69 -10.18 10.56 -9.40
C LYS A 69 -11.56 10.92 -9.96
N ALA A 70 -12.23 9.98 -10.60
CA ALA A 70 -13.57 10.20 -11.15
C ALA A 70 -14.64 10.28 -10.06
N ASP A 71 -14.46 9.56 -8.95
CA ASP A 71 -15.35 9.62 -7.79
C ASP A 71 -15.10 10.88 -6.93
N LYS A 72 -16.16 11.68 -6.75
CA LYS A 72 -16.15 12.90 -5.94
C LYS A 72 -15.83 12.63 -4.47
N VAL A 73 -16.21 11.47 -3.94
CA VAL A 73 -15.92 11.09 -2.55
C VAL A 73 -14.43 10.80 -2.38
N CYS A 74 -13.87 9.97 -3.26
CA CYS A 74 -12.44 9.66 -3.28
C CYS A 74 -11.57 10.92 -3.50
N ALA A 75 -11.96 11.80 -4.44
CA ALA A 75 -11.26 13.07 -4.66
C ALA A 75 -11.25 13.97 -3.42
N ARG A 76 -12.36 13.99 -2.65
CA ARG A 76 -12.44 14.76 -1.39
C ARG A 76 -11.57 14.15 -0.29
N LEU A 77 -11.50 12.82 -0.19
CA LEU A 77 -10.61 12.13 0.74
C LEU A 77 -9.14 12.40 0.41
N MET A 78 -8.76 12.39 -0.86
CA MET A 78 -7.39 12.67 -1.32
C MET A 78 -6.94 14.13 -1.10
N SER A 79 -7.85 15.05 -0.75
CA SER A 79 -7.46 16.41 -0.35
C SER A 79 -6.75 16.48 1.01
N VAL A 80 -6.88 15.42 1.81
CA VAL A 80 -6.22 15.31 3.11
C VAL A 80 -4.74 14.95 2.91
N PRO A 81 -3.78 15.66 3.54
CA PRO A 81 -2.37 15.34 3.41
C PRO A 81 -2.07 13.92 3.86
N GLY A 82 -1.45 13.13 2.98
CA GLY A 82 -1.12 11.73 3.24
C GLY A 82 -2.18 10.71 2.78
N VAL A 83 -3.34 11.15 2.30
CA VAL A 83 -4.37 10.25 1.75
C VAL A 83 -4.17 10.10 0.25
N GLY A 84 -3.77 8.89 -0.15
CA GLY A 84 -3.61 8.52 -1.55
C GLY A 84 -4.86 7.86 -2.15
N PRO A 85 -4.84 7.61 -3.47
CA PRO A 85 -5.95 7.00 -4.21
C PRO A 85 -6.30 5.59 -3.71
N ILE A 86 -5.30 4.78 -3.37
CA ILE A 86 -5.51 3.45 -2.78
C ILE A 86 -6.23 3.58 -1.43
N THR A 87 -5.75 4.45 -0.54
CA THR A 87 -6.35 4.68 0.78
C THR A 87 -7.77 5.20 0.67
N ALA A 88 -8.02 6.14 -0.24
CA ALA A 88 -9.35 6.69 -0.50
C ALA A 88 -10.32 5.61 -1.02
N LEU A 89 -9.90 4.82 -2.00
CA LEU A 89 -10.70 3.70 -2.53
C LEU A 89 -10.99 2.65 -1.45
N THR A 90 -9.99 2.26 -0.65
CA THR A 90 -10.17 1.31 0.44
C THR A 90 -11.17 1.83 1.48
N PHE A 91 -11.10 3.12 1.82
CA PHE A 91 -12.03 3.74 2.75
C PHE A 91 -13.46 3.76 2.21
N THR A 92 -13.65 4.20 0.97
CA THR A 92 -14.97 4.21 0.33
C THR A 92 -15.55 2.78 0.22
N ALA A 93 -14.72 1.81 -0.15
CA ALA A 93 -15.13 0.40 -0.25
C ALA A 93 -15.43 -0.24 1.11
N THR A 94 -14.78 0.18 2.20
CA THR A 94 -15.05 -0.36 3.54
C THR A 94 -16.29 0.25 4.19
N ILE A 95 -16.60 1.50 3.86
CA ILE A 95 -17.81 2.17 4.36
C ILE A 95 -19.04 1.76 3.55
N GLU A 96 -18.95 1.72 2.22
CA GLU A 96 -20.00 1.38 1.25
C GLU A 96 -21.30 2.21 1.39
N ASP A 97 -21.98 2.13 2.53
CA ASP A 97 -23.10 2.98 2.95
C ASP A 97 -22.74 3.84 4.19
N PRO A 98 -22.58 5.17 4.05
CA PRO A 98 -22.30 6.05 5.17
C PRO A 98 -23.47 6.18 6.16
N HIS A 99 -24.71 5.89 5.75
CA HIS A 99 -25.88 6.01 6.62
C HIS A 99 -25.98 4.90 7.67
N ARG A 100 -25.17 3.84 7.54
CA ARG A 100 -25.08 2.78 8.56
C ARG A 100 -24.48 3.25 9.89
N PHE A 101 -23.78 4.39 9.89
CA PHE A 101 -23.13 4.95 11.07
C PHE A 101 -23.96 6.09 11.64
N ALA A 102 -24.35 5.97 12.91
CA ALA A 102 -25.08 7.02 13.62
C ALA A 102 -24.16 8.22 13.93
N ARG A 103 -22.87 7.97 14.20
CA ARG A 103 -21.88 9.01 14.48
C ARG A 103 -20.60 8.75 13.69
N SER A 104 -19.90 9.81 13.29
CA SER A 104 -18.63 9.70 12.55
C SER A 104 -17.51 9.01 13.35
N GLU A 105 -17.60 9.06 14.69
CA GLU A 105 -16.66 8.41 15.61
C GLU A 105 -16.69 6.87 15.51
N ASP A 106 -17.85 6.30 15.15
CA ASP A 106 -18.06 4.85 15.04
C ASP A 106 -17.29 4.24 13.86
N VAL A 107 -16.94 5.07 12.86
CA VAL A 107 -16.14 4.66 11.70
C VAL A 107 -14.74 4.23 12.12
N GLY A 108 -14.13 4.95 13.07
CA GLY A 108 -12.80 4.62 13.58
C GLY A 108 -12.78 3.29 14.34
N ALA A 109 -13.84 3.01 15.10
CA ALA A 109 -14.02 1.73 15.79
C ALA A 109 -14.21 0.59 14.79
N TYR A 110 -15.01 0.81 13.74
CA TYR A 110 -15.21 -0.16 12.66
C TYR A 110 -13.92 -0.47 11.89
N ALA A 111 -13.09 0.55 11.65
CA ALA A 111 -11.79 0.40 11.00
C ALA A 111 -10.70 -0.19 11.91
N GLY A 112 -10.99 -0.45 13.19
CA GLY A 112 -10.02 -0.94 14.17
C GLY A 112 -8.94 0.09 14.55
N LEU A 113 -9.20 1.37 14.29
CA LEU A 113 -8.29 2.50 14.60
C LEU A 113 -8.46 3.02 16.03
N VAL A 114 -9.52 2.59 16.72
CA VAL A 114 -9.74 2.88 18.14
C VAL A 114 -9.10 1.75 18.96
N PRO A 115 -8.18 2.05 19.90
CA PRO A 115 -7.59 1.02 20.75
C PRO A 115 -8.69 0.29 21.52
N PRO A 116 -8.59 -1.04 21.70
CA PRO A 116 -9.55 -1.79 22.50
C PRO A 116 -9.58 -1.19 23.90
N THR A 117 -10.76 -0.75 24.34
CA THR A 117 -10.96 -0.26 25.70
C THR A 117 -10.77 -1.45 26.65
N GLN A 118 -9.56 -1.63 27.15
CA GLN A 118 -9.32 -2.50 28.29
C GLN A 118 -9.96 -1.83 29.51
N SER A 119 -11.18 -2.25 29.86
CA SER A 119 -11.80 -1.92 31.13
C SER A 119 -11.04 -2.63 32.25
N ILE A 120 -9.96 -2.02 32.73
CA ILE A 120 -9.39 -2.35 34.04
C ILE A 120 -10.47 -1.94 35.05
N GLY A 121 -11.07 -2.94 35.68
CA GLY A 121 -12.36 -2.84 36.34
C GLY A 121 -12.46 -1.72 37.38
N ARG A 122 -13.56 -0.97 37.37
CA ARG A 122 -14.80 -1.33 38.06
C ARG A 122 -16.00 -0.61 37.43
N THR A 123 -17.14 -1.27 37.51
CA THR A 123 -18.50 -0.82 37.14
C THR A 123 -18.90 -1.10 35.68
N ARG A 124 -19.86 -2.04 35.59
CA ARG A 124 -20.51 -2.65 34.43
C ARG A 124 -21.26 -1.63 33.58
N CYS A 125 -21.17 -1.76 32.25
CA CYS A 125 -22.29 -1.50 31.35
C CYS A 125 -22.35 -2.63 30.33
N GLU A 126 -23.35 -3.47 30.53
CA GLU A 126 -23.80 -4.52 29.62
C GLU A 126 -24.44 -3.87 28.39
N ARG A 127 -23.90 -4.14 27.20
CA ARG A 127 -24.70 -4.10 25.98
C ARG A 127 -24.20 -5.18 25.02
N THR A 128 -25.04 -6.20 24.95
CA THR A 128 -25.03 -7.41 24.14
C THR A 128 -24.83 -7.12 22.66
N TYR A 129 -23.81 -7.72 22.05
CA TYR A 129 -23.78 -8.01 20.61
C TYR A 129 -24.04 -9.51 20.44
N LEU A 130 -25.31 -9.89 20.50
CA LEU A 130 -25.75 -11.18 19.98
C LEU A 130 -26.19 -10.99 18.53
N GLN A 131 -25.43 -11.60 17.63
CA GLN A 131 -25.91 -12.44 16.54
C GLN A 131 -27.01 -11.85 15.63
N GLY A 132 -26.61 -11.41 14.44
CA GLY A 132 -27.49 -11.20 13.29
C GLY A 132 -27.18 -12.20 12.17
N GLY A 133 -27.38 -13.49 12.43
CA GLY A 133 -27.18 -14.58 11.46
C GLY A 133 -28.40 -15.51 11.37
N ARG A 134 -29.25 -15.24 10.37
CA ARG A 134 -30.15 -16.14 9.61
C ARG A 134 -31.46 -16.69 10.23
N SER A 135 -32.40 -16.86 9.29
CA SER A 135 -33.60 -17.76 9.24
C SER A 135 -34.86 -17.29 9.99
N HIS A 136 -36.11 -17.41 9.52
CA HIS A 136 -36.78 -17.72 8.24
C HIS A 136 -38.31 -17.58 8.53
N VAL A 137 -39.13 -17.32 7.50
CA VAL A 137 -40.59 -17.63 7.40
C VAL A 137 -41.59 -16.80 8.21
N ALA A 138 -42.41 -16.02 7.49
CA ALA A 138 -43.86 -16.20 7.40
C ALA A 138 -44.33 -15.65 6.04
#